data_AF-A0A1Y3TZY8-F1
#
_entry.id   AF-A0A1Y3TZY8-F1
#
_cell.length_a   1.000
_cell.length_b   1.000
_cell.length_c   1.000
_cell.angle_alpha   90.00
_cell.angle_beta   90.00
_cell.angle_gamma   90.00
#
_symmetry.space_group_name_H-M   'P 1'
#
loop_
_entity.id
_entity.type
_entity.pdbx_description
1 polymer ?
#
loop_
_entity_poly.entity_id
_entity_poly.type
_entity_poly.pdbx_seq_one_letter_code
_entity_poly.pdbx_strand_id
1 'polypeptide(L)'
;MARRRISAYDQEARRLKKFEKGFFGLMWAMFMAVIAGIGLLMVKSVRAIAGLFSHPGKNNSAGEEPTSPSLEFFEAAVPSDDFYQPNPMWALVNVSVTNRKEAMVLAPQMLKQAKETADILNSTTNPETFFQRYDFLMGRLEILKECGQYGVTFTGEDPSATLAQLSHKSFRNKSSCHMIDRCFDKANEKIASLKTAKGKQNAAERFNESFEPYRPYMSEEMIQHQTHKYNELLAVVRGALASEGKESEAKMPQVPNLEHDPYLERWNQRKPPQLVNLEMPEIPFTSRFDFSHVRGFNFGMEDNRIPILIDGDNRKIASEDILSLNSVIRQAHDRDASIPVFAFSKDKIRFESKDLAGDDYTTLTILPLTKTGKLPKYPLRMDVRTLSNDEAWDMKAQDGPGGDEIWGEIYYLQSGDIGKARIVCWRHIRTKKNTVSENYIFNIKRNKDGLYLAE
;
A
#
# COMPACT_ATOMS: atom_id res chain seq x y z
N MET A 1 -6.07 77.76 -5.33
CA MET A 1 -5.06 76.69 -5.43
C MET A 1 -5.03 75.91 -4.14
N ALA A 2 -5.31 74.60 -4.18
CA ALA A 2 -4.71 73.56 -3.33
C ALA A 2 -5.25 72.20 -3.81
N ARG A 3 -4.62 71.62 -4.84
CA ARG A 3 -4.85 70.22 -5.24
C ARG A 3 -4.23 69.32 -4.17
N ARG A 4 -5.06 68.59 -3.39
CA ARG A 4 -4.56 67.48 -2.58
C ARG A 4 -4.16 66.34 -3.52
N ARG A 5 -2.85 66.13 -3.67
CA ARG A 5 -2.28 64.90 -4.26
C ARG A 5 -2.59 63.76 -3.30
N ILE A 6 -3.47 62.86 -3.72
CA ILE A 6 -3.61 61.55 -3.08
C ILE A 6 -2.34 60.78 -3.44
N SER A 7 -1.61 60.33 -2.42
CA SER A 7 -0.39 59.55 -2.56
C SER A 7 -0.68 58.25 -3.31
N ALA A 8 0.21 57.83 -4.22
CA ALA A 8 0.13 56.55 -4.93
C ALA A 8 -0.04 55.35 -3.97
N TYR A 9 0.41 55.49 -2.73
CA TYR A 9 0.26 54.51 -1.65
C TYR A 9 -1.20 54.24 -1.27
N ASP A 10 -2.07 55.26 -1.37
CA ASP A 10 -3.47 55.18 -0.94
C ASP A 10 -4.37 54.52 -2.01
N GLN A 11 -3.91 54.46 -3.26
CA GLN A 11 -4.58 53.76 -4.36
C GLN A 11 -4.23 52.26 -4.38
N GLU A 12 -3.01 51.89 -3.99
CA GLU A 12 -2.61 50.48 -3.83
C GLU A 12 -3.23 49.82 -2.60
N ALA A 13 -3.34 50.53 -1.47
CA ALA A 13 -3.99 50.00 -0.26
C ALA A 13 -5.48 49.65 -0.46
N ARG A 14 -6.17 50.36 -1.37
CA ARG A 14 -7.58 50.04 -1.72
C ARG A 14 -7.72 48.91 -2.74
N ARG A 15 -6.70 48.68 -3.58
CA ARG A 15 -6.66 47.51 -4.49
C ARG A 15 -6.31 46.23 -3.73
N LEU A 16 -5.40 46.29 -2.76
CA LEU A 16 -5.07 45.17 -1.86
C LEU A 16 -6.26 44.75 -0.97
N LYS A 17 -6.98 45.69 -0.37
CA LYS A 17 -8.18 45.36 0.45
C LYS A 17 -9.35 44.77 -0.36
N LYS A 18 -9.42 45.02 -1.67
CA LYS A 18 -10.43 44.44 -2.57
C LYS A 18 -9.99 43.07 -3.12
N PHE A 19 -8.69 42.79 -3.15
CA PHE A 19 -8.11 41.49 -3.49
C PHE A 19 -8.13 40.52 -2.29
N GLU A 20 -7.87 41.01 -1.07
CA GLU A 20 -7.93 40.21 0.17
C GLU A 20 -9.34 39.70 0.49
N LYS A 21 -10.39 40.49 0.27
CA LYS A 21 -11.77 40.05 0.55
C LYS A 21 -12.32 39.01 -0.45
N GLY A 22 -11.76 38.94 -1.66
CA GLY A 22 -12.14 37.92 -2.66
C GLY A 22 -11.29 36.65 -2.57
N PHE A 23 -9.99 36.79 -2.26
CA PHE A 23 -9.05 35.68 -2.21
C PHE A 23 -9.20 34.83 -0.94
N PHE A 24 -9.50 35.44 0.21
CA PHE A 24 -9.70 34.70 1.47
C PHE A 24 -11.08 34.02 1.56
N GLY A 25 -12.11 34.51 0.87
CA GLY A 25 -13.44 33.87 0.89
C GLY A 25 -13.47 32.51 0.17
N LEU A 26 -12.69 32.36 -0.90
CA LEU A 26 -12.62 31.14 -1.71
C LEU A 26 -11.60 30.13 -1.15
N MET A 27 -10.49 30.62 -0.61
CA MET A 27 -9.52 29.79 0.12
C MET A 27 -10.09 29.23 1.43
N TRP A 28 -10.97 29.95 2.12
CA TRP A 28 -11.59 29.45 3.37
C TRP A 28 -12.67 28.38 3.11
N ALA A 29 -13.37 28.45 1.97
CA ALA A 29 -14.32 27.40 1.56
C ALA A 29 -13.63 26.12 1.08
N MET A 30 -12.46 26.21 0.43
CA MET A 30 -11.67 25.04 0.03
C MET A 30 -10.89 24.41 1.19
N PHE A 31 -10.42 25.22 2.15
CA PHE A 31 -9.70 24.73 3.34
C PHE A 31 -10.61 23.93 4.30
N MET A 32 -11.92 24.16 4.27
CA MET A 32 -12.89 23.44 5.11
C MET A 32 -13.44 22.14 4.50
N ALA A 33 -13.15 21.84 3.23
CA ALA A 33 -13.69 20.65 2.56
C ALA A 33 -12.76 19.41 2.61
N VAL A 34 -11.47 19.56 2.95
CA VAL A 34 -10.50 18.42 2.97
C VAL A 34 -9.75 18.27 4.31
N ILE A 35 -9.85 19.23 5.23
CA ILE A 35 -9.09 19.21 6.51
C ILE A 35 -9.93 18.83 7.74
N ALA A 36 -11.25 18.68 7.61
CA ALA A 36 -12.15 18.65 8.76
C ALA A 36 -12.26 17.32 9.54
N GLY A 37 -11.64 16.22 9.11
CA GLY A 37 -11.85 14.92 9.74
C GLY A 37 -10.98 14.63 10.96
N ILE A 38 -9.65 14.59 10.79
CA ILE A 38 -8.75 13.93 11.77
C ILE A 38 -7.51 14.75 12.13
N GLY A 39 -7.08 15.73 11.31
CA GLY A 39 -6.11 16.75 11.76
C GLY A 39 -6.62 17.52 13.00
N LEU A 40 -7.94 17.61 13.13
CA LEU A 40 -8.63 18.11 14.31
C LEU A 40 -8.68 17.10 15.48
N LEU A 41 -8.54 15.79 15.24
CA LEU A 41 -8.54 14.75 16.28
C LEU A 41 -7.25 14.78 17.10
N MET A 42 -6.08 14.69 16.47
CA MET A 42 -4.79 14.77 17.19
C MET A 42 -4.64 16.10 17.95
N VAL A 43 -5.13 17.20 17.36
CA VAL A 43 -5.12 18.53 17.99
C VAL A 43 -6.13 18.62 19.14
N LYS A 44 -7.36 18.09 19.01
CA LYS A 44 -8.33 18.09 20.11
C LYS A 44 -7.86 17.22 21.27
N SER A 45 -7.31 16.05 20.98
CA SER A 45 -6.78 15.13 21.97
C SER A 45 -5.61 15.71 22.77
N VAL A 46 -4.66 16.38 22.10
CA VAL A 46 -3.45 16.90 22.77
C VAL A 46 -3.61 18.35 23.29
N ARG A 47 -4.40 19.22 22.62
CA ARG A 47 -4.68 20.59 23.12
C ARG A 47 -5.68 20.64 24.26
N ALA A 48 -6.53 19.62 24.44
CA ALA A 48 -7.44 19.58 25.59
C ALA A 48 -6.70 19.54 26.94
N ILE A 49 -5.44 19.09 26.98
CA ILE A 49 -4.62 18.89 28.21
C ILE A 49 -4.11 20.22 28.81
N ALA A 50 -4.94 21.26 28.93
CA ALA A 50 -4.52 22.58 29.38
C ALA A 50 -4.83 22.86 30.87
N GLY A 51 -3.78 22.78 31.72
CA GLY A 51 -3.69 23.45 33.01
C GLY A 51 -3.25 22.55 34.18
N LEU A 52 -2.07 22.80 34.74
CA LEU A 52 -1.61 22.22 36.02
C LEU A 52 -1.77 23.29 37.11
N PHE A 53 -2.45 22.96 38.20
CA PHE A 53 -2.31 23.69 39.47
C PHE A 53 -1.96 22.74 40.60
N SER A 54 -0.93 23.13 41.35
CA SER A 54 -0.66 22.65 42.70
C SER A 54 -1.22 23.68 43.69
N HIS A 55 -2.24 23.34 44.48
CA HIS A 55 -2.30 23.56 45.95
C HIS A 55 -3.63 23.06 46.57
N PRO A 56 -3.67 22.79 47.91
CA PRO A 56 -4.61 21.87 48.53
C PRO A 56 -5.84 22.52 49.18
N GLY A 57 -6.99 21.84 49.08
CA GLY A 57 -8.07 21.79 50.08
C GLY A 57 -9.05 22.97 50.20
N LYS A 58 -10.32 22.76 49.83
CA LYS A 58 -11.52 22.73 50.72
C LYS A 58 -12.85 22.72 49.95
N ASN A 59 -13.65 21.69 50.25
CA ASN A 59 -15.12 21.54 50.38
C ASN A 59 -16.14 22.29 49.49
N ASN A 60 -16.98 21.44 48.88
CA ASN A 60 -18.44 21.47 48.67
C ASN A 60 -19.13 22.68 48.02
N SER A 61 -19.77 22.45 46.88
CA SER A 61 -21.24 22.57 46.72
C SER A 61 -21.72 21.96 45.40
N ALA A 62 -22.95 21.45 45.44
CA ALA A 62 -23.65 20.69 44.42
C ALA A 62 -24.09 21.53 43.21
N GLY A 63 -24.23 20.89 42.04
CA GLY A 63 -24.92 21.47 40.89
C GLY A 63 -24.74 20.66 39.59
N GLU A 64 -25.74 19.81 39.31
CA GLU A 64 -26.25 19.35 38.00
C GLU A 64 -25.31 18.67 36.98
N GLU A 65 -25.55 17.37 36.79
CA GLU A 65 -25.13 16.56 35.64
C GLU A 65 -25.84 16.99 34.33
N PRO A 66 -25.13 16.95 33.19
CA PRO A 66 -25.74 16.58 31.93
C PRO A 66 -25.28 15.16 31.54
N THR A 67 -26.23 14.23 31.57
CA THR A 67 -26.12 12.86 31.07
C THR A 67 -25.61 12.85 29.63
N SER A 68 -24.42 12.26 29.42
CA SER A 68 -23.94 11.81 28.10
C SER A 68 -24.09 10.29 27.99
N PRO A 69 -24.32 9.73 26.79
CA PRO A 69 -24.77 8.35 26.63
C PRO A 69 -23.64 7.38 26.96
N SER A 70 -23.91 6.47 27.89
CA SER A 70 -23.08 5.31 28.18
C SER A 70 -23.06 4.37 26.96
N LEU A 71 -21.92 4.28 26.28
CA LEU A 71 -21.61 3.19 25.35
C LEU A 71 -21.25 1.96 26.20
N GLU A 72 -22.19 1.02 26.28
CA GLU A 72 -21.95 -0.29 26.88
C GLU A 72 -20.83 -1.01 26.11
N PHE A 73 -19.78 -1.34 26.86
CA PHE A 73 -18.63 -2.11 26.42
C PHE A 73 -19.06 -3.55 26.18
N PHE A 74 -19.16 -3.97 24.92
CA PHE A 74 -19.08 -5.40 24.60
C PHE A 74 -17.61 -5.82 24.72
N GLU A 75 -17.30 -6.48 25.83
CA GLU A 75 -16.03 -7.17 26.07
C GLU A 75 -15.99 -8.44 25.20
N ALA A 76 -15.83 -8.27 23.89
CA ALA A 76 -15.35 -9.32 23.01
C ALA A 76 -13.82 -9.26 23.05
N ALA A 77 -13.17 -10.37 23.39
CA ALA A 77 -11.72 -10.49 23.38
C ALA A 77 -11.19 -10.17 21.97
N VAL A 78 -10.72 -8.93 21.78
CA VAL A 78 -10.09 -8.46 20.55
C VAL A 78 -8.74 -9.18 20.43
N PRO A 79 -8.45 -9.87 19.30
CA PRO A 79 -7.16 -10.53 19.11
C PRO A 79 -6.02 -9.49 19.24
N SER A 80 -4.93 -9.89 19.88
CA SER A 80 -3.77 -9.03 20.21
C SER A 80 -3.06 -8.40 19.00
N ASP A 81 -3.53 -8.65 17.78
CA ASP A 81 -2.96 -8.17 16.53
C ASP A 81 -3.57 -6.83 16.03
N ASP A 82 -4.53 -6.23 16.74
CA ASP A 82 -5.11 -4.92 16.35
C ASP A 82 -4.34 -3.71 16.91
N PHE A 83 -3.35 -3.95 17.77
CA PHE A 83 -2.56 -2.92 18.42
C PHE A 83 -1.16 -2.79 17.82
N TYR A 84 -0.73 -1.56 17.64
CA TYR A 84 0.61 -1.18 17.22
C TYR A 84 1.55 -1.17 18.42
N GLN A 85 2.71 -1.80 18.27
CA GLN A 85 3.80 -1.74 19.24
C GLN A 85 4.85 -0.72 18.76
N PRO A 86 5.10 0.36 19.53
CA PRO A 86 6.09 1.36 19.15
C PRO A 86 7.50 0.79 19.20
N ASN A 87 8.39 1.29 18.35
CA ASN A 87 9.80 0.93 18.38
C ASN A 87 10.42 1.41 19.70
N PRO A 88 10.98 0.52 20.55
CA PRO A 88 11.54 0.90 21.84
C PRO A 88 12.63 1.97 21.73
N MET A 89 13.41 1.96 20.64
CA MET A 89 14.49 2.92 20.40
C MET A 89 13.97 4.34 20.13
N TRP A 90 12.73 4.49 19.69
CA TRP A 90 12.11 5.78 19.38
C TRP A 90 11.13 6.24 20.46
N ALA A 91 10.45 5.31 21.13
CA ALA A 91 9.55 5.59 22.24
C ALA A 91 10.28 6.21 23.44
N LEU A 92 11.52 5.77 23.70
CA LEU A 92 12.40 6.30 24.76
C LEU A 92 11.73 6.30 26.15
N VAL A 93 11.01 5.24 26.51
CA VAL A 93 10.47 5.06 27.86
C VAL A 93 11.62 4.61 28.77
N ASN A 94 12.43 5.55 29.22
CA ASN A 94 13.67 5.31 29.97
C ASN A 94 13.66 5.89 31.39
N VAL A 95 12.51 6.40 31.84
CA VAL A 95 12.32 6.95 33.19
C VAL A 95 11.12 6.25 33.81
N SER A 96 11.30 5.70 35.01
CA SER A 96 10.22 5.13 35.81
C SER A 96 9.72 6.14 36.83
N VAL A 97 8.40 6.20 37.02
CA VAL A 97 7.80 7.02 38.07
C VAL A 97 7.65 6.17 39.34
N THR A 98 8.33 6.53 40.42
CA THR A 98 8.32 5.70 41.66
C THR A 98 7.53 6.31 42.81
N ASN A 99 7.24 7.62 42.74
CA ASN A 99 6.52 8.32 43.79
C ASN A 99 5.83 9.59 43.28
N ARG A 100 4.91 10.13 44.10
CA ARG A 100 4.13 11.35 43.80
C ARG A 100 4.99 12.58 43.55
N LYS A 101 6.13 12.72 44.22
CA LYS A 101 7.00 13.90 44.05
C LYS A 101 7.66 13.88 42.66
N GLU A 102 8.17 12.72 42.24
CA GLU A 102 8.70 12.52 40.89
C GLU A 102 7.63 12.73 39.82
N ALA A 103 6.43 12.17 40.02
CA ALA A 103 5.31 12.31 39.10
C ALA A 103 4.96 13.79 38.85
N MET A 104 4.91 14.60 39.92
CA MET A 104 4.62 16.04 39.85
C MET A 104 5.70 16.86 39.13
N VAL A 105 6.95 16.39 39.12
CA VAL A 105 8.06 17.04 38.39
C VAL A 105 8.10 16.60 36.93
N LEU A 106 7.89 15.31 36.67
CA LEU A 106 7.98 14.73 35.32
C LEU A 106 6.78 15.09 34.45
N ALA A 107 5.56 15.07 35.00
CA ALA A 107 4.35 15.27 34.22
C ALA A 107 4.32 16.59 33.40
N PRO A 108 4.70 17.77 33.94
CA PRO A 108 4.78 18.99 33.16
C PRO A 108 5.77 18.91 31.98
N GLN A 109 6.93 18.27 32.19
CA GLN A 109 7.95 18.12 31.15
C GLN A 109 7.48 17.17 30.05
N MET A 110 6.93 16.02 30.42
CA MET A 110 6.42 15.03 29.46
C MET A 110 5.25 15.60 28.66
N LEU A 111 4.37 16.36 29.32
CA LEU A 111 3.25 17.01 28.67
C LEU A 111 3.70 18.07 27.66
N LYS A 112 4.73 18.86 28.01
CA LYS A 112 5.32 19.82 27.07
C LYS A 112 5.89 19.11 25.84
N GLN A 113 6.67 18.04 26.04
CA GLN A 113 7.24 17.25 24.95
C GLN A 113 6.17 16.59 24.07
N ALA A 114 5.09 16.07 24.66
CA ALA A 114 3.98 15.49 23.92
C ALA A 114 3.29 16.52 23.02
N LYS A 115 3.05 17.73 23.54
CA LYS A 115 2.45 18.84 22.77
C LYS A 115 3.32 19.27 21.58
N GLU A 116 4.60 19.52 21.83
CA GLU A 116 5.56 19.89 20.78
C GLU A 116 5.67 18.79 19.71
N THR A 117 5.64 17.53 20.13
CA THR A 117 5.71 16.38 19.21
C THR A 117 4.45 16.26 18.35
N ALA A 118 3.27 16.45 18.93
CA ALA A 118 2.01 16.43 18.20
C ALA A 118 1.96 17.55 17.13
N ASP A 119 2.44 18.75 17.46
CA ASP A 119 2.53 19.85 16.50
C ASP A 119 3.45 19.49 15.31
N ILE A 120 4.61 18.86 15.57
CA ILE A 120 5.52 18.39 14.52
C ILE A 120 4.86 17.32 13.64
N LEU A 121 4.17 16.35 14.26
CA LEU A 121 3.51 15.26 13.52
C LEU A 121 2.47 15.78 12.53
N ASN A 122 1.75 16.85 12.91
CA ASN A 122 0.68 17.42 12.10
C ASN A 122 1.18 18.16 10.86
N SER A 123 2.42 18.67 10.85
CA SER A 123 2.95 19.47 9.75
C SER A 123 4.12 18.84 8.99
N THR A 124 4.74 17.79 9.53
CA THR A 124 5.93 17.20 8.90
C THR A 124 5.63 16.62 7.51
N THR A 125 6.58 16.84 6.61
CA THR A 125 6.68 16.24 5.27
C THR A 125 7.93 15.34 5.17
N ASN A 126 8.45 14.87 6.31
CA ASN A 126 9.61 14.00 6.39
C ASN A 126 9.16 12.69 7.05
N PRO A 127 9.24 11.54 6.33
CA PRO A 127 8.85 10.23 6.86
C PRO A 127 9.61 9.86 8.14
N GLU A 128 10.93 10.08 8.18
CA GLU A 128 11.76 9.82 9.35
C GLU A 128 11.24 10.54 10.58
N THR A 129 11.02 11.84 10.43
CA THR A 129 10.52 12.68 11.51
C THR A 129 9.16 12.19 11.96
N PHE A 130 8.28 11.77 11.04
CA PHE A 130 6.97 11.26 11.43
C PHE A 130 7.06 9.97 12.24
N PHE A 131 7.75 8.93 11.73
CA PHE A 131 7.81 7.64 12.41
C PHE A 131 8.48 7.75 13.78
N GLN A 132 9.61 8.45 13.88
CA GLN A 132 10.31 8.64 15.14
C GLN A 132 9.47 9.45 16.14
N ARG A 133 8.80 10.52 15.67
CA ARG A 133 7.98 11.37 16.55
C ARG A 133 6.68 10.70 16.98
N TYR A 134 6.10 9.82 16.16
CA TYR A 134 4.90 9.07 16.51
C TYR A 134 5.17 8.16 17.72
N ASP A 135 6.25 7.39 17.64
CA ASP A 135 6.65 6.48 18.73
C ASP A 135 7.09 7.26 19.96
N PHE A 136 7.84 8.36 19.78
CA PHE A 136 8.22 9.25 20.87
C PHE A 136 6.99 9.82 21.61
N LEU A 137 5.94 10.22 20.89
CA LEU A 137 4.68 10.70 21.47
C LEU A 137 4.03 9.60 22.31
N MET A 138 3.92 8.38 21.80
CA MET A 138 3.39 7.24 22.55
C MET A 138 4.19 7.03 23.84
N GLY A 139 5.52 7.10 23.77
CA GLY A 139 6.37 6.97 24.96
C GLY A 139 6.17 8.09 25.99
N ARG A 140 5.90 9.34 25.57
CA ARG A 140 5.57 10.43 26.52
C ARG A 140 4.23 10.17 27.21
N LEU A 141 3.24 9.68 26.46
CA LEU A 141 1.91 9.38 26.98
C LEU A 141 1.93 8.20 27.95
N GLU A 142 2.77 7.19 27.74
CA GLU A 142 2.96 6.09 28.70
C GLU A 142 3.47 6.62 30.05
N ILE A 143 4.50 7.49 30.05
CA ILE A 143 5.01 8.09 31.30
C ILE A 143 3.94 8.98 31.96
N LEU A 144 3.15 9.73 31.18
CA LEU A 144 2.06 10.55 31.71
C LEU A 144 0.96 9.69 32.36
N LYS A 145 0.62 8.56 31.76
CA LYS A 145 -0.29 7.56 32.33
C LYS A 145 0.26 7.01 33.66
N GLU A 146 1.55 6.69 33.75
CA GLU A 146 2.19 6.30 35.02
C GLU A 146 2.10 7.42 36.07
N CYS A 147 2.38 8.68 35.70
CA CYS A 147 2.23 9.83 36.61
C CYS A 147 0.82 9.94 37.20
N GLY A 148 -0.22 9.60 36.42
CA GLY A 148 -1.61 9.57 36.86
C GLY A 148 -1.85 8.61 38.04
N GLN A 149 -1.16 7.46 38.04
CA GLN A 149 -1.24 6.46 39.13
C GLN A 149 -0.72 6.99 40.47
N TYR A 150 0.16 8.00 40.45
CA TYR A 150 0.69 8.67 41.64
C TYR A 150 -0.08 9.96 42.00
N GLY A 151 -1.26 10.15 41.41
CA GLY A 151 -2.22 11.19 41.74
C GLY A 151 -1.90 12.56 41.13
N VAL A 152 -1.25 12.57 39.95
CA VAL A 152 -1.26 13.72 39.03
C VAL A 152 -2.60 13.73 38.29
N THR A 153 -3.28 14.87 38.30
CA THR A 153 -4.55 15.05 37.60
C THR A 153 -4.36 15.84 36.32
N PHE A 154 -5.00 15.41 35.23
CA PHE A 154 -5.00 16.09 33.94
C PHE A 154 -6.34 16.80 33.74
N THR A 155 -6.30 18.03 33.24
CA THR A 155 -7.48 18.87 33.00
C THR A 155 -8.11 18.67 31.62
N GLY A 156 -7.46 17.88 30.76
CA GLY A 156 -7.92 17.55 29.42
C GLY A 156 -8.23 16.09 29.22
N GLU A 157 -8.04 15.64 27.98
CA GLU A 157 -8.15 14.21 27.65
C GLU A 157 -7.15 13.40 28.47
N ASP A 158 -7.60 12.26 28.98
CA ASP A 158 -6.79 11.36 29.80
C ASP A 158 -5.65 10.77 28.94
N PRO A 159 -4.37 10.89 29.37
CA PRO A 159 -3.24 10.33 28.62
C PRO A 159 -3.39 8.83 28.31
N SER A 160 -4.07 8.06 29.17
CA SER A 160 -4.33 6.64 28.92
C SER A 160 -5.31 6.43 27.77
N ALA A 161 -6.37 7.23 27.69
CA ALA A 161 -7.34 7.19 26.59
C ALA A 161 -6.69 7.59 25.26
N THR A 162 -5.93 8.70 25.24
CA THR A 162 -5.21 9.14 24.04
C THR A 162 -4.19 8.08 23.59
N LEU A 163 -3.44 7.48 24.52
CA LEU A 163 -2.51 6.40 24.22
C LEU A 163 -3.20 5.17 23.64
N ALA A 164 -4.37 4.77 24.18
CA ALA A 164 -5.14 3.65 23.66
C ALA A 164 -5.55 3.90 22.21
N GLN A 165 -6.00 5.11 21.89
CA GLN A 165 -6.33 5.51 20.51
C GLN A 165 -5.12 5.44 19.57
N LEU A 166 -3.98 6.03 19.97
CA LEU A 166 -2.73 6.01 19.20
C LEU A 166 -2.17 4.59 18.98
N SER A 167 -2.47 3.67 19.91
CA SER A 167 -2.06 2.27 19.83
C SER A 167 -2.90 1.46 18.85
N HIS A 168 -4.08 1.91 18.43
CA HIS A 168 -4.85 1.17 17.43
C HIS A 168 -4.21 1.28 16.04
N LYS A 169 -3.97 0.13 15.38
CA LYS A 169 -3.37 0.09 14.03
C LYS A 169 -4.16 0.92 13.01
N SER A 170 -5.49 0.88 13.08
CA SER A 170 -6.37 1.64 12.17
C SER A 170 -6.18 3.16 12.29
N PHE A 171 -6.00 3.67 13.51
CA PHE A 171 -5.74 5.09 13.75
C PHE A 171 -4.34 5.49 13.27
N ARG A 172 -3.33 4.66 13.57
CA ARG A 172 -1.96 4.88 13.10
C ARG A 172 -1.87 4.88 11.57
N ASN A 173 -2.50 3.93 10.90
CA ASN A 173 -2.47 3.83 9.44
C ASN A 173 -3.08 5.08 8.80
N LYS A 174 -4.24 5.53 9.28
CA LYS A 174 -4.87 6.78 8.81
C LYS A 174 -3.96 7.99 9.01
N SER A 175 -3.39 8.14 10.22
CA SER A 175 -2.46 9.23 10.53
C SER A 175 -1.22 9.21 9.63
N SER A 176 -0.72 8.02 9.31
CA SER A 176 0.43 7.83 8.44
C SER A 176 0.12 8.08 6.97
N CYS A 177 -1.07 7.70 6.48
CA CYS A 177 -1.53 7.99 5.12
C CYS A 177 -1.63 9.51 4.90
N HIS A 178 -2.13 10.25 5.90
CA HIS A 178 -2.13 11.71 5.84
C HIS A 178 -0.71 12.33 5.81
N MET A 179 0.27 11.72 6.49
CA MET A 179 1.67 12.14 6.35
C MET A 179 2.21 11.85 4.95
N ILE A 180 1.89 10.68 4.39
CA ILE A 180 2.25 10.31 3.02
C ILE A 180 1.66 11.33 2.03
N ASP A 181 0.41 11.75 2.21
CA ASP A 181 -0.24 12.77 1.39
C ASP A 181 0.53 14.10 1.45
N ARG A 182 0.96 14.55 2.63
CA ARG A 182 1.79 15.77 2.76
C ARG A 182 3.15 15.64 2.08
N CYS A 183 3.78 14.47 2.18
CA CYS A 183 5.03 14.18 1.47
C CYS A 183 4.82 14.19 -0.05
N PHE A 184 3.69 13.64 -0.51
CA PHE A 184 3.29 13.65 -1.92
C PHE A 184 3.05 15.07 -2.42
N ASP A 185 2.29 15.89 -1.68
CA ASP A 185 2.01 17.27 -2.07
C ASP A 185 3.30 18.06 -2.24
N LYS A 186 4.24 17.95 -1.30
CA LYS A 186 5.57 18.56 -1.39
C LYS A 186 6.36 18.06 -2.61
N ALA A 187 6.32 16.76 -2.90
CA ALA A 187 6.99 16.20 -4.06
C ALA A 187 6.34 16.68 -5.37
N ASN A 188 5.02 16.76 -5.41
CA ASN A 188 4.23 17.21 -6.54
C ASN A 188 4.48 18.70 -6.84
N GLU A 189 4.47 19.55 -5.81
CA GLU A 189 4.89 20.96 -5.92
C GLU A 189 6.31 21.08 -6.46
N LYS A 190 7.23 20.24 -5.96
CA LYS A 190 8.61 20.22 -6.44
C LYS A 190 8.67 19.82 -7.91
N ILE A 191 7.97 18.77 -8.32
CA ILE A 191 7.88 18.31 -9.71
C ILE A 191 7.31 19.40 -10.61
N ALA A 192 6.24 20.07 -10.20
CA ALA A 192 5.64 21.18 -10.94
C ALA A 192 6.62 22.35 -11.14
N SER A 193 7.48 22.63 -10.15
CA SER A 193 8.49 23.70 -10.23
C SER A 193 9.68 23.38 -11.16
N LEU A 194 9.89 22.11 -11.50
CA LEU A 194 11.07 21.66 -12.25
C LEU A 194 10.82 21.75 -13.76
N LYS A 195 11.83 22.28 -14.48
CA LYS A 195 11.73 22.48 -15.93
C LYS A 195 12.02 21.23 -16.76
N THR A 196 12.90 20.36 -16.28
CA THR A 196 13.39 19.21 -17.04
C THR A 196 12.71 17.93 -16.59
N ALA A 197 12.40 17.05 -17.54
CA ALA A 197 11.77 15.77 -17.25
C ALA A 197 12.66 14.88 -16.35
N LYS A 198 13.98 14.88 -16.56
CA LYS A 198 14.92 14.18 -15.67
C LYS A 198 14.92 14.75 -14.24
N GLY A 199 14.78 16.08 -14.10
CA GLY A 199 14.62 16.70 -12.79
C GLY A 199 13.35 16.24 -12.09
N LYS A 200 12.23 16.19 -12.83
CA LYS A 200 10.94 15.69 -12.33
C LYS A 200 11.01 14.22 -11.94
N GLN A 201 11.65 13.38 -12.75
CA GLN A 201 11.89 11.97 -12.44
C GLN A 201 12.68 11.80 -11.13
N ASN A 202 13.81 12.47 -11.00
CA ASN A 202 14.63 12.39 -9.79
C ASN A 202 13.86 12.89 -8.54
N ALA A 203 12.94 13.85 -8.70
CA ALA A 203 12.10 14.32 -7.60
C ALA A 203 11.04 13.27 -7.19
N ALA A 204 10.46 12.55 -8.16
CA ALA A 204 9.57 11.43 -7.89
C ALA A 204 10.30 10.25 -7.23
N GLU A 205 11.48 9.88 -7.73
CA GLU A 205 12.32 8.82 -7.17
C GLU A 205 12.68 9.13 -5.71
N ARG A 206 13.08 10.37 -5.40
CA ARG A 206 13.35 10.82 -4.02
C ARG A 206 12.15 10.71 -3.09
N PHE A 207 10.93 10.90 -3.59
CA PHE A 207 9.74 10.64 -2.79
C PHE A 207 9.70 9.17 -2.39
N ASN A 208 9.87 8.24 -3.33
CA ASN A 208 9.86 6.80 -3.03
C ASN A 208 11.01 6.38 -2.11
N GLU A 209 12.24 6.79 -2.41
CA GLU A 209 13.45 6.49 -1.63
C GLU A 209 13.32 6.93 -0.17
N SER A 210 12.63 8.06 0.10
CA SER A 210 12.45 8.57 1.47
C SER A 210 11.67 7.63 2.40
N PHE A 211 10.90 6.68 1.84
CA PHE A 211 10.14 5.69 2.61
C PHE A 211 10.84 4.33 2.72
N GLU A 212 11.85 4.03 1.90
CA GLU A 212 12.53 2.72 1.90
C GLU A 212 13.05 2.29 3.29
N PRO A 213 13.73 3.15 4.07
CA PRO A 213 14.21 2.77 5.40
C PRO A 213 13.07 2.44 6.38
N TYR A 214 11.84 2.89 6.09
CA TYR A 214 10.70 2.77 6.98
C TYR A 214 9.71 1.69 6.58
N ARG A 215 9.91 1.01 5.44
CA ARG A 215 9.06 -0.10 4.97
C ARG A 215 8.76 -1.15 6.07
N PRO A 216 9.72 -1.59 6.90
CA PRO A 216 9.44 -2.54 7.98
C PRO A 216 8.45 -2.04 9.06
N TYR A 217 8.25 -0.73 9.16
CA TYR A 217 7.35 -0.09 10.13
C TYR A 217 6.03 0.38 9.51
N MET A 218 5.83 0.12 8.21
CA MET A 218 4.60 0.43 7.48
C MET A 218 3.71 -0.81 7.42
N SER A 219 2.40 -0.62 7.55
CA SER A 219 1.43 -1.67 7.23
C SER A 219 1.29 -1.83 5.71
N GLU A 220 0.70 -2.94 5.29
CA GLU A 220 0.35 -3.18 3.89
C GLU A 220 -0.50 -2.03 3.30
N GLU A 221 -1.50 -1.56 4.06
CA GLU A 221 -2.34 -0.41 3.68
C GLU A 221 -1.49 0.85 3.40
N MET A 222 -0.53 1.14 4.27
CA MET A 222 0.34 2.31 4.12
C MET A 222 1.29 2.17 2.91
N ILE A 223 1.80 0.95 2.67
CA ILE A 223 2.65 0.62 1.53
C ILE A 223 1.87 0.82 0.22
N GLN A 224 0.64 0.33 0.16
CA GLN A 224 -0.26 0.48 -0.98
C GLN A 224 -0.57 1.96 -1.23
N HIS A 225 -0.92 2.71 -0.19
CA HIS A 225 -1.20 4.16 -0.29
C HIS A 225 0.01 4.94 -0.80
N GLN A 226 1.20 4.72 -0.24
CA GLN A 226 2.44 5.36 -0.70
C GLN A 226 2.77 5.01 -2.15
N THR A 227 2.53 3.76 -2.54
CA THR A 227 2.81 3.25 -3.88
C THR A 227 1.84 3.85 -4.91
N HIS A 228 0.57 4.01 -4.53
CA HIS A 228 -0.43 4.74 -5.31
C HIS A 228 0.03 6.20 -5.55
N LYS A 229 0.43 6.91 -4.48
CA LYS A 229 0.96 8.28 -4.58
C LYS A 229 2.21 8.38 -5.46
N TYR A 230 3.11 7.41 -5.37
CA TYR A 230 4.28 7.38 -6.25
C TYR A 230 3.90 7.21 -7.73
N ASN A 231 2.94 6.33 -8.03
CA ASN A 231 2.44 6.14 -9.40
C ASN A 231 1.77 7.39 -9.97
N GLU A 232 1.04 8.14 -9.14
CA GLU A 232 0.49 9.46 -9.53
C GLU A 232 1.61 10.42 -9.96
N LEU A 233 2.71 10.50 -9.19
CA LEU A 233 3.87 11.33 -9.56
C LEU A 233 4.50 10.86 -10.88
N LEU A 234 4.66 9.55 -11.06
CA LEU A 234 5.23 8.99 -12.29
C LEU A 234 4.39 9.30 -13.53
N ALA A 235 3.05 9.36 -13.41
CA ALA A 235 2.19 9.76 -14.52
C ALA A 235 2.49 11.21 -14.98
N VAL A 236 2.72 12.13 -14.03
CA VAL A 236 3.13 13.51 -14.33
C VAL A 236 4.50 13.56 -15.01
N VAL A 237 5.45 12.74 -14.54
CA VAL A 237 6.78 12.64 -15.15
C VAL A 237 6.69 12.12 -16.59
N ARG A 238 5.88 11.08 -16.85
CA ARG A 238 5.67 10.54 -18.20
C ARG A 238 5.08 11.60 -19.16
N GLY A 239 4.11 12.38 -18.70
CA GLY A 239 3.58 13.50 -19.48
C GLY A 239 4.65 14.55 -19.82
N ALA A 240 5.54 14.85 -18.87
CA ALA A 240 6.66 15.77 -19.11
C ALA A 240 7.69 15.20 -20.10
N LEU A 241 8.03 13.91 -19.99
CA LEU A 241 8.92 13.22 -20.92
C LEU A 241 8.36 13.24 -22.35
N ALA A 242 7.06 12.99 -22.51
CA ALA A 242 6.37 13.08 -23.80
C ALA A 242 6.41 14.50 -24.39
N SER A 243 6.26 15.54 -23.55
CA SER A 243 6.29 16.95 -24.01
C SER A 243 7.69 17.45 -24.40
N GLU A 244 8.75 16.87 -23.85
CA GLU A 244 10.14 17.27 -24.14
C GLU A 244 10.72 16.61 -25.41
N GLY A 245 9.93 15.83 -26.16
CA GLY A 245 10.43 15.04 -27.29
C GLY A 245 11.53 14.06 -26.89
N LYS A 246 11.62 13.77 -25.59
CA LYS A 246 12.54 12.82 -24.96
C LYS A 246 11.70 11.69 -24.38
N GLU A 247 10.97 10.99 -25.25
CA GLU A 247 11.11 9.54 -25.16
C GLU A 247 12.62 9.31 -25.24
N SER A 248 13.22 8.77 -24.19
CA SER A 248 14.40 7.97 -24.45
C SER A 248 13.90 6.94 -25.46
N GLU A 249 14.30 7.09 -26.72
CA GLU A 249 14.60 5.94 -27.56
C GLU A 249 15.68 5.15 -26.81
N ALA A 250 15.30 4.48 -25.72
CA ALA A 250 15.99 3.31 -25.28
C ALA A 250 15.76 2.34 -26.43
N LYS A 251 16.67 2.39 -27.43
CA LYS A 251 16.63 1.47 -28.56
C LYS A 251 16.49 0.10 -27.95
N MET A 252 15.35 -0.55 -28.21
CA MET A 252 15.11 -1.87 -27.68
C MET A 252 16.28 -2.76 -28.09
N PRO A 253 16.81 -3.61 -27.20
CA PRO A 253 17.84 -4.56 -27.56
C PRO A 253 17.40 -5.29 -28.82
N GLN A 254 18.18 -5.10 -29.88
CA GLN A 254 17.88 -5.66 -31.19
C GLN A 254 18.31 -7.12 -31.16
N VAL A 255 17.39 -8.03 -31.43
CA VAL A 255 17.71 -9.44 -31.65
C VAL A 255 18.18 -9.57 -33.10
N PRO A 256 19.37 -10.16 -33.35
CA PRO A 256 19.85 -10.38 -34.71
C PRO A 256 18.80 -11.15 -35.54
N ASN A 257 18.44 -10.60 -36.69
CA ASN A 257 17.45 -11.20 -37.59
C ASN A 257 18.09 -11.59 -38.93
N LEU A 258 19.02 -12.53 -38.89
CA LEU A 258 19.79 -12.95 -40.07
C LEU A 258 18.90 -13.58 -41.15
N GLU A 259 17.78 -14.16 -40.76
CA GLU A 259 16.84 -14.88 -41.63
C GLU A 259 15.64 -14.04 -42.08
N HIS A 260 15.60 -12.74 -41.72
CA HIS A 260 14.48 -11.83 -42.03
C HIS A 260 13.13 -12.37 -41.53
N ASP A 261 13.11 -12.95 -40.33
CA ASP A 261 11.90 -13.40 -39.66
C ASP A 261 10.98 -12.18 -39.36
N PRO A 262 9.75 -12.13 -39.89
CA PRO A 262 8.80 -11.04 -39.67
C PRO A 262 8.40 -10.84 -38.20
N TYR A 263 8.51 -11.87 -37.35
CA TYR A 263 8.31 -11.73 -35.91
C TYR A 263 9.45 -10.95 -35.27
N LEU A 264 10.70 -11.27 -35.61
CA LEU A 264 11.87 -10.56 -35.06
C LEU A 264 11.94 -9.11 -35.56
N GLU A 265 11.51 -8.83 -36.78
CA GLU A 265 11.34 -7.45 -37.27
C GLU A 265 10.37 -6.66 -36.39
N ARG A 266 9.17 -7.21 -36.14
CA ARG A 266 8.17 -6.57 -35.27
C ARG A 266 8.65 -6.43 -33.84
N TRP A 267 9.29 -7.47 -33.30
CA TRP A 267 9.88 -7.45 -31.95
C TRP A 267 10.92 -6.34 -31.81
N ASN A 268 11.77 -6.16 -32.81
CA ASN A 268 12.81 -5.14 -32.81
C ASN A 268 12.27 -3.71 -32.98
N GLN A 269 11.08 -3.57 -33.58
CA GLN A 269 10.38 -2.30 -33.79
C GLN A 269 9.32 -2.00 -32.70
N ARG A 270 9.21 -2.84 -31.67
CA ARG A 270 8.21 -2.70 -30.61
C ARG A 270 8.40 -1.40 -29.80
N LYS A 271 7.29 -0.89 -29.26
CA LYS A 271 7.35 0.20 -28.28
C LYS A 271 7.95 -0.30 -26.96
N PRO A 272 8.58 0.57 -26.16
CA PRO A 272 9.05 0.19 -24.84
C PRO A 272 7.93 -0.42 -23.98
N PRO A 273 8.21 -1.51 -23.24
CA PRO A 273 7.22 -2.08 -22.34
C PRO A 273 6.74 -1.08 -21.28
N GLN A 274 5.45 -1.04 -21.02
CA GLN A 274 4.86 -0.08 -20.09
C GLN A 274 3.67 -0.65 -19.32
N LEU A 275 3.57 -0.24 -18.06
CA LEU A 275 2.38 -0.48 -17.23
C LEU A 275 1.26 0.48 -17.65
N VAL A 276 0.11 -0.07 -18.03
CA VAL A 276 -1.06 0.67 -18.50
C VAL A 276 -2.29 0.32 -17.66
N ASN A 277 -3.19 1.30 -17.49
CA ASN A 277 -4.56 1.02 -17.05
C ASN A 277 -5.33 0.46 -18.23
N LEU A 278 -6.10 -0.61 -18.02
CA LEU A 278 -6.89 -1.24 -19.06
C LEU A 278 -8.33 -0.74 -18.96
N GLU A 279 -8.84 -0.21 -20.07
CA GLU A 279 -10.27 0.00 -20.22
C GLU A 279 -10.93 -1.35 -20.53
N MET A 280 -11.70 -1.85 -19.57
CA MET A 280 -12.28 -3.18 -19.68
C MET A 280 -13.62 -3.12 -20.41
N PRO A 281 -13.85 -4.01 -21.41
CA PRO A 281 -15.17 -4.13 -22.01
C PRO A 281 -16.17 -4.64 -20.98
N GLU A 282 -17.46 -4.40 -21.24
CA GLU A 282 -18.52 -5.05 -20.48
C GLU A 282 -18.35 -6.58 -20.57
N ILE A 283 -18.18 -7.23 -19.42
CA ILE A 283 -17.94 -8.67 -19.37
C ILE A 283 -19.28 -9.42 -19.44
N PRO A 284 -19.51 -10.29 -20.45
CA PRO A 284 -20.78 -11.00 -20.61
C PRO A 284 -20.86 -12.26 -19.72
N PHE A 285 -20.10 -12.32 -18.63
CA PHE A 285 -20.02 -13.47 -17.73
C PHE A 285 -19.84 -13.00 -16.28
N THR A 286 -20.19 -13.89 -15.34
CA THR A 286 -20.01 -13.62 -13.92
C THR A 286 -18.55 -13.87 -13.52
N SER A 287 -17.99 -12.97 -12.74
CA SER A 287 -16.64 -13.09 -12.19
C SER A 287 -16.62 -12.64 -10.73
N ARG A 288 -15.82 -13.31 -9.90
CA ARG A 288 -15.49 -12.83 -8.56
C ARG A 288 -14.47 -11.69 -8.59
N PHE A 289 -13.64 -11.65 -9.64
CA PHE A 289 -12.64 -10.60 -9.84
C PHE A 289 -13.31 -9.29 -10.24
N ASP A 290 -12.86 -8.19 -9.62
CA ASP A 290 -13.24 -6.83 -9.98
C ASP A 290 -12.41 -6.34 -11.17
N PHE A 291 -13.08 -6.00 -12.26
CA PHE A 291 -12.46 -5.48 -13.49
C PHE A 291 -12.65 -3.98 -13.68
N SER A 292 -13.22 -3.27 -12.69
CA SER A 292 -13.49 -1.83 -12.77
C SER A 292 -12.22 -0.99 -12.95
N HIS A 293 -11.13 -1.40 -12.28
CA HIS A 293 -9.86 -0.68 -12.29
C HIS A 293 -8.70 -1.67 -12.32
N VAL A 294 -8.42 -2.24 -13.49
CA VAL A 294 -7.33 -3.19 -13.66
C VAL A 294 -6.20 -2.63 -14.50
N ARG A 295 -5.00 -3.12 -14.20
CA ARG A 295 -3.77 -2.74 -14.90
C ARG A 295 -3.28 -3.92 -15.72
N GLY A 296 -2.47 -3.63 -16.72
CA GLY A 296 -1.83 -4.63 -17.55
C GLY A 296 -0.45 -4.19 -17.98
N PHE A 297 0.39 -5.15 -18.33
CA PHE A 297 1.72 -4.85 -18.83
C PHE A 297 1.76 -4.96 -20.36
N ASN A 298 1.85 -3.81 -21.01
CA ASN A 298 1.90 -3.72 -22.47
C ASN A 298 3.35 -3.82 -22.94
N PHE A 299 3.72 -4.93 -23.57
CA PHE A 299 5.05 -5.17 -24.15
C PHE A 299 5.34 -4.38 -25.44
N GLY A 300 4.42 -3.51 -25.87
CA GLY A 300 4.60 -2.61 -27.01
C GLY A 300 4.53 -3.27 -28.38
N MET A 301 4.04 -4.51 -28.43
CA MET A 301 3.76 -5.26 -29.66
C MET A 301 2.33 -4.97 -30.13
N GLU A 302 2.14 -4.74 -31.42
CA GLU A 302 0.80 -4.63 -32.03
C GLU A 302 0.00 -5.93 -31.83
N ASP A 303 -1.29 -5.81 -31.55
CA ASP A 303 -2.24 -6.91 -31.29
C ASP A 303 -1.88 -7.86 -30.14
N ASN A 304 -0.94 -7.50 -29.26
CA ASN A 304 -0.60 -8.34 -28.13
C ASN A 304 -1.73 -8.36 -27.10
N ARG A 305 -2.09 -9.56 -26.63
CA ARG A 305 -3.02 -9.70 -25.50
C ARG A 305 -2.28 -9.25 -24.25
N ILE A 306 -2.72 -8.13 -23.69
CA ILE A 306 -2.15 -7.60 -22.47
C ILE A 306 -2.69 -8.44 -21.29
N PRO A 307 -1.84 -9.20 -20.57
CA PRO A 307 -2.27 -9.89 -19.37
C PRO A 307 -2.69 -8.88 -18.31
N ILE A 308 -3.77 -9.19 -17.61
CA ILE A 308 -4.33 -8.38 -16.54
C ILE A 308 -3.58 -8.70 -15.26
N LEU A 309 -3.03 -7.68 -14.60
CA LEU A 309 -2.38 -7.80 -13.30
C LEU A 309 -3.42 -8.08 -12.22
N ILE A 310 -3.05 -8.89 -11.24
CA ILE A 310 -3.90 -9.21 -10.10
C ILE A 310 -3.46 -8.35 -8.91
N ASP A 311 -4.21 -7.29 -8.64
CA ASP A 311 -3.93 -6.29 -7.61
C ASP A 311 -5.05 -6.18 -6.56
N GLY A 312 -4.75 -5.60 -5.40
CA GLY A 312 -5.74 -5.33 -4.35
C GLY A 312 -6.53 -6.58 -3.92
N ASP A 313 -7.85 -6.44 -3.81
CA ASP A 313 -8.75 -7.53 -3.38
C ASP A 313 -8.75 -8.72 -4.35
N ASN A 314 -8.41 -8.51 -5.63
CA ASN A 314 -8.28 -9.60 -6.60
C ASN A 314 -7.16 -10.59 -6.21
N ARG A 315 -6.13 -10.16 -5.46
CA ARG A 315 -5.08 -11.06 -4.96
C ARG A 315 -5.62 -12.06 -3.95
N LYS A 316 -6.57 -11.62 -3.11
CA LYS A 316 -7.22 -12.50 -2.14
C LYS A 316 -8.01 -13.59 -2.86
N ILE A 317 -8.81 -13.21 -3.86
CA ILE A 317 -9.60 -14.15 -4.67
C ILE A 317 -8.67 -15.15 -5.38
N ALA A 318 -7.64 -14.66 -6.07
CA ALA A 318 -6.68 -15.52 -6.75
C ALA A 318 -5.97 -16.47 -5.78
N SER A 319 -5.56 -15.99 -4.61
CA SER A 319 -4.90 -16.82 -3.58
C SER A 319 -5.82 -17.92 -3.08
N GLU A 320 -7.08 -17.61 -2.75
CA GLU A 320 -8.08 -18.61 -2.32
C GLU A 320 -8.27 -19.69 -3.38
N ASP A 321 -8.43 -19.27 -4.63
CA ASP A 321 -8.66 -20.17 -5.76
C ASP A 321 -7.44 -21.06 -6.03
N ILE A 322 -6.22 -20.52 -5.99
CA ILE A 322 -4.97 -21.29 -6.14
C ILE A 322 -4.81 -22.29 -4.99
N LEU A 323 -4.96 -21.84 -3.74
CA LEU A 323 -4.77 -22.69 -2.57
C LEU A 323 -5.83 -23.79 -2.47
N SER A 324 -7.04 -23.56 -3.00
CA SER A 324 -8.09 -24.59 -3.05
C SER A 324 -7.65 -25.85 -3.83
N LEU A 325 -6.76 -25.70 -4.81
CA LEU A 325 -6.25 -26.80 -5.64
C LEU A 325 -5.35 -27.76 -4.85
N ASN A 326 -4.74 -27.33 -3.74
CA ASN A 326 -3.85 -28.17 -2.93
C ASN A 326 -4.52 -29.46 -2.46
N SER A 327 -5.81 -29.39 -2.10
CA SER A 327 -6.59 -30.55 -1.68
C SER A 327 -6.71 -31.61 -2.79
N VAL A 328 -6.82 -31.17 -4.05
CA VAL A 328 -6.96 -32.05 -5.22
C VAL A 328 -5.61 -32.57 -5.68
N ILE A 329 -4.57 -31.73 -5.66
CA ILE A 329 -3.20 -32.13 -6.00
C ILE A 329 -2.69 -33.20 -5.02
N ARG A 330 -2.98 -33.04 -3.72
CA ARG A 330 -2.59 -34.02 -2.69
C ARG A 330 -3.17 -35.42 -2.93
N GLN A 331 -4.36 -35.52 -3.51
CA GLN A 331 -4.97 -36.82 -3.83
C GLN A 331 -4.10 -37.65 -4.79
N ALA A 332 -3.25 -37.03 -5.61
CA ALA A 332 -2.34 -37.77 -6.48
C ALA A 332 -1.32 -38.56 -5.66
N HIS A 333 -0.73 -37.95 -4.64
CA HIS A 333 0.17 -38.62 -3.70
C HIS A 333 -0.56 -39.70 -2.89
N ASP A 334 -1.81 -39.42 -2.47
CA ASP A 334 -2.60 -40.40 -1.72
C ASP A 334 -2.94 -41.64 -2.56
N ARG A 335 -3.05 -41.49 -3.90
CA ARG A 335 -3.30 -42.60 -4.85
C ARG A 335 -2.01 -43.33 -5.24
N ASP A 336 -0.91 -42.61 -5.36
CA ASP A 336 0.40 -43.13 -5.72
C ASP A 336 1.49 -42.44 -4.91
N ALA A 337 2.01 -43.14 -3.90
CA ALA A 337 3.04 -42.63 -3.00
C ALA A 337 4.38 -42.34 -3.69
N SER A 338 4.60 -42.79 -4.93
CA SER A 338 5.76 -42.43 -5.73
C SER A 338 5.69 -40.99 -6.26
N ILE A 339 4.49 -40.40 -6.32
CA ILE A 339 4.30 -39.00 -6.66
C ILE A 339 4.61 -38.15 -5.42
N PRO A 340 5.55 -37.22 -5.49
CA PRO A 340 5.74 -36.15 -4.51
C PRO A 340 4.49 -35.46 -3.98
N VAL A 341 4.51 -35.10 -2.69
CA VAL A 341 3.59 -34.08 -2.17
C VAL A 341 4.00 -32.71 -2.72
N PHE A 342 3.10 -32.09 -3.48
CA PHE A 342 3.20 -30.69 -3.92
C PHE A 342 2.08 -29.87 -3.31
N ALA A 343 2.37 -28.60 -3.00
CA ALA A 343 1.38 -27.65 -2.54
C ALA A 343 1.82 -26.22 -2.87
N PHE A 344 0.88 -25.39 -3.30
CA PHE A 344 1.05 -23.95 -3.32
C PHE A 344 1.14 -23.42 -1.89
N SER A 345 2.07 -22.50 -1.67
CA SER A 345 2.13 -21.68 -0.45
C SER A 345 1.75 -20.25 -0.77
N LYS A 346 0.99 -19.61 0.12
CA LYS A 346 0.45 -18.25 -0.11
C LYS A 346 1.55 -17.22 -0.35
N ASP A 347 2.64 -17.30 0.40
CA ASP A 347 3.82 -16.42 0.30
C ASP A 347 4.65 -16.63 -0.98
N LYS A 348 4.43 -17.75 -1.68
CA LYS A 348 5.15 -18.10 -2.92
C LYS A 348 4.37 -17.73 -4.17
N ILE A 349 3.09 -17.37 -4.09
CA ILE A 349 2.33 -16.93 -5.27
C ILE A 349 2.83 -15.56 -5.69
N ARG A 350 3.31 -15.43 -6.92
CA ARG A 350 3.87 -14.18 -7.43
C ARG A 350 2.77 -13.35 -8.06
N PHE A 351 2.37 -12.26 -7.41
CA PHE A 351 1.45 -11.27 -7.99
C PHE A 351 2.17 -10.02 -8.51
N GLU A 352 3.43 -9.85 -8.15
CA GLU A 352 4.25 -8.72 -8.52
C GLU A 352 5.54 -9.21 -9.17
N SER A 353 6.07 -8.37 -10.05
CA SER A 353 7.35 -8.58 -10.69
C SER A 353 8.42 -7.72 -10.00
N LYS A 354 9.64 -8.24 -9.88
CA LYS A 354 10.82 -7.43 -9.50
C LYS A 354 11.36 -6.62 -10.69
N ASP A 355 11.17 -7.12 -11.91
CA ASP A 355 11.50 -6.47 -13.17
C ASP A 355 10.38 -6.67 -14.19
N LEU A 356 9.65 -5.59 -14.46
CA LEU A 356 8.48 -5.62 -15.33
C LEU A 356 8.78 -6.15 -16.74
N ALA A 357 10.02 -6.08 -17.21
CA ALA A 357 10.40 -6.47 -18.57
C ALA A 357 10.75 -7.96 -18.77
N GLY A 358 11.02 -8.73 -17.71
CA GLY A 358 11.57 -10.09 -17.83
C GLY A 358 11.05 -11.15 -16.84
N ASP A 359 10.22 -10.76 -15.87
CA ASP A 359 9.79 -11.64 -14.78
C ASP A 359 8.41 -12.27 -15.04
N ASP A 360 8.24 -13.51 -14.57
CA ASP A 360 7.01 -14.30 -14.70
C ASP A 360 6.16 -14.12 -13.42
N TYR A 361 4.91 -13.68 -13.58
CA TYR A 361 3.97 -13.44 -12.48
C TYR A 361 2.56 -13.92 -12.83
N THR A 362 1.75 -14.06 -11.78
CA THR A 362 0.38 -14.56 -11.88
C THR A 362 -0.51 -13.49 -12.48
N THR A 363 -1.22 -13.83 -13.56
CA THR A 363 -2.02 -12.89 -14.35
C THR A 363 -3.37 -13.46 -14.74
N LEU A 364 -4.31 -12.58 -15.08
CA LEU A 364 -5.60 -12.94 -15.67
C LEU A 364 -5.62 -12.62 -17.16
N THR A 365 -6.31 -13.46 -17.93
CA THR A 365 -6.54 -13.25 -19.36
C THR A 365 -7.99 -13.54 -19.69
N ILE A 366 -8.68 -12.56 -20.27
CA ILE A 366 -9.99 -12.77 -20.88
C ILE A 366 -9.78 -13.46 -22.22
N LEU A 367 -10.40 -14.63 -22.39
CA LEU A 367 -10.28 -15.41 -23.61
C LEU A 367 -11.26 -14.87 -24.68
N PRO A 368 -10.81 -14.79 -25.95
CA PRO A 368 -11.63 -14.24 -27.02
C PRO A 368 -12.85 -15.13 -27.30
N LEU A 369 -13.82 -14.55 -28.00
CA LEU A 369 -14.94 -15.30 -28.55
C LEU A 369 -14.43 -16.47 -29.39
N THR A 370 -15.21 -17.55 -29.39
CA THR A 370 -14.93 -18.71 -30.25
C THR A 370 -14.98 -18.31 -31.73
N LYS A 371 -14.48 -19.17 -32.62
CA LYS A 371 -14.56 -18.97 -34.09
C LYS A 371 -15.99 -18.69 -34.61
N THR A 372 -17.01 -19.07 -33.84
CA THR A 372 -18.43 -18.85 -34.14
C THR A 372 -19.01 -17.56 -33.54
N GLY A 373 -18.19 -16.71 -32.91
CA GLY A 373 -18.62 -15.49 -32.23
C GLY A 373 -19.28 -15.72 -30.86
N LYS A 374 -19.39 -16.97 -30.39
CA LYS A 374 -19.97 -17.30 -29.08
C LYS A 374 -18.95 -17.16 -27.96
N LEU A 375 -19.41 -16.79 -26.77
CA LEU A 375 -18.61 -16.79 -25.55
C LEU A 375 -18.05 -18.20 -25.29
N PRO A 376 -16.72 -18.36 -25.07
CA PRO A 376 -16.15 -19.66 -24.74
C PRO A 376 -16.74 -20.23 -23.44
N LYS A 377 -16.68 -21.55 -23.31
CA LYS A 377 -17.04 -22.27 -22.08
C LYS A 377 -16.26 -21.74 -20.87
N TYR A 378 -15.00 -21.38 -21.10
CA TYR A 378 -14.13 -20.76 -20.12
C TYR A 378 -13.73 -19.37 -20.61
N PRO A 379 -14.41 -18.30 -20.19
CA PRO A 379 -14.11 -16.94 -20.67
C PRO A 379 -12.93 -16.27 -19.98
N LEU A 380 -12.47 -16.81 -18.85
CA LEU A 380 -11.36 -16.26 -18.09
C LEU A 380 -10.35 -17.37 -17.79
N ARG A 381 -9.06 -17.03 -17.90
CA ARG A 381 -7.94 -17.87 -17.51
C ARG A 381 -7.04 -17.10 -16.54
N MET A 382 -6.55 -17.77 -15.50
CA MET A 382 -5.45 -17.30 -14.67
C MET A 382 -4.21 -18.12 -14.95
N ASP A 383 -3.12 -17.46 -15.32
CA ASP A 383 -1.80 -18.07 -15.44
C ASP A 383 -1.11 -17.92 -14.08
N VAL A 384 -0.72 -19.03 -13.44
CA VAL A 384 -0.20 -19.07 -12.06
C VAL A 384 1.31 -19.30 -12.07
N ARG A 385 2.04 -18.47 -11.31
CA ARG A 385 3.50 -18.52 -11.18
C ARG A 385 3.92 -18.47 -9.72
N THR A 386 4.85 -19.34 -9.32
CA THR A 386 5.50 -19.28 -7.99
C THR A 386 6.96 -18.85 -8.02
N LEU A 387 7.58 -18.81 -9.20
CA LEU A 387 8.99 -18.45 -9.41
C LEU A 387 9.10 -17.52 -10.60
N SER A 388 10.13 -16.66 -10.59
CA SER A 388 10.57 -15.97 -11.79
C SER A 388 11.21 -16.96 -12.77
N ASN A 389 11.40 -16.54 -14.03
CA ASN A 389 12.18 -17.32 -14.99
C ASN A 389 13.59 -17.58 -14.44
N ASP A 390 14.27 -16.57 -13.92
CA ASP A 390 15.63 -16.71 -13.38
C ASP A 390 15.69 -17.65 -12.18
N GLU A 391 14.72 -17.57 -11.26
CA GLU A 391 14.62 -18.48 -10.11
C GLU A 391 14.38 -19.93 -10.58
N ALA A 392 13.51 -20.13 -11.57
CA ALA A 392 13.27 -21.44 -12.16
C ALA A 392 14.50 -21.98 -12.91
N TRP A 393 15.27 -21.12 -13.59
CA TRP A 393 16.53 -21.48 -14.24
C TRP A 393 17.61 -21.85 -13.22
N ASP A 394 17.76 -21.06 -12.16
CA ASP A 394 18.72 -21.30 -11.08
C ASP A 394 18.45 -22.64 -10.38
N MET A 395 17.18 -22.96 -10.09
CA MET A 395 16.80 -24.27 -9.54
C MET A 395 17.18 -25.43 -10.46
N LYS A 396 17.22 -25.19 -11.78
CA LYS A 396 17.56 -26.20 -12.78
C LYS A 396 19.06 -26.36 -12.96
N ALA A 397 19.87 -25.36 -12.61
CA ALA A 397 21.32 -25.39 -12.75
C ALA A 397 21.95 -26.58 -12.03
N GLN A 398 23.12 -27.02 -12.51
CA GLN A 398 23.79 -28.22 -11.99
C GLN A 398 24.23 -28.05 -10.53
N ASP A 399 24.63 -26.84 -10.18
CA ASP A 399 25.03 -26.36 -8.85
C ASP A 399 23.93 -25.58 -8.11
N GLY A 400 22.75 -25.50 -8.71
CA GLY A 400 21.58 -24.81 -8.15
C GLY A 400 21.02 -25.49 -6.89
N PRO A 401 20.17 -24.79 -6.13
CA PRO A 401 19.63 -25.29 -4.86
C PRO A 401 18.65 -26.46 -5.01
N GLY A 402 18.10 -26.68 -6.22
CA GLY A 402 16.99 -27.61 -6.44
C GLY A 402 15.71 -27.16 -5.72
N GLY A 403 14.76 -28.08 -5.55
CA GLY A 403 13.47 -27.85 -4.90
C GLY A 403 12.28 -28.04 -5.84
N ASP A 404 11.11 -27.54 -5.42
CA ASP A 404 9.85 -27.71 -6.14
C ASP A 404 9.47 -26.43 -6.90
N GLU A 405 9.26 -26.56 -8.21
CA GLU A 405 8.72 -25.51 -9.08
C GLU A 405 7.25 -25.85 -9.39
N ILE A 406 6.32 -24.92 -9.14
CA ILE A 406 4.89 -25.12 -9.38
C ILE A 406 4.34 -23.95 -10.21
N TRP A 407 3.71 -24.26 -11.33
CA TRP A 407 3.04 -23.25 -12.16
C TRP A 407 1.87 -23.88 -12.92
N GLY A 408 1.04 -23.08 -13.56
CA GLY A 408 -0.04 -23.65 -14.33
C GLY A 408 -1.08 -22.66 -14.80
N GLU A 409 -2.22 -23.20 -15.19
CA GLU A 409 -3.34 -22.44 -15.72
C GLU A 409 -4.63 -22.85 -15.01
N ILE A 410 -5.43 -21.88 -14.58
CA ILE A 410 -6.76 -22.07 -14.00
C ILE A 410 -7.78 -21.44 -14.94
N TYR A 411 -8.81 -22.19 -15.34
CA TYR A 411 -9.84 -21.75 -16.26
C TYR A 411 -11.18 -21.66 -15.54
N TYR A 412 -11.84 -20.51 -15.64
CA TYR A 412 -13.10 -20.24 -14.97
C TYR A 412 -14.28 -20.46 -15.90
N LEU A 413 -15.38 -20.98 -15.37
CA LEU A 413 -16.67 -21.05 -16.06
C LEU A 413 -17.31 -19.67 -16.14
N GLN A 414 -18.34 -19.54 -16.97
CA GLN A 414 -19.14 -18.31 -17.06
C GLN A 414 -19.85 -17.93 -15.75
N SER A 415 -19.97 -18.87 -14.80
CA SER A 415 -20.47 -18.61 -13.44
C SER A 415 -19.44 -17.98 -12.50
N GLY A 416 -18.17 -17.85 -12.93
CA GLY A 416 -17.07 -17.38 -12.10
C GLY A 416 -16.37 -18.47 -11.28
N ASP A 417 -16.90 -19.69 -11.29
CA ASP A 417 -16.33 -20.87 -10.67
C ASP A 417 -15.09 -21.40 -11.40
N ILE A 418 -14.11 -21.96 -10.69
CA ILE A 418 -13.04 -22.77 -11.31
C ILE A 418 -13.68 -23.95 -12.03
N GLY A 419 -13.45 -24.06 -13.35
CA GLY A 419 -14.00 -25.13 -14.17
C GLY A 419 -12.99 -26.23 -14.52
N LYS A 420 -11.72 -25.86 -14.71
CA LYS A 420 -10.59 -26.79 -14.85
C LYS A 420 -9.28 -26.09 -14.52
N ALA A 421 -8.25 -26.85 -14.20
CA ALA A 421 -6.89 -26.34 -14.09
C ALA A 421 -5.89 -27.36 -14.66
N ARG A 422 -4.74 -26.88 -15.13
CA ARG A 422 -3.58 -27.70 -15.47
C ARG A 422 -2.41 -27.17 -14.67
N ILE A 423 -1.97 -27.93 -13.67
CA ILE A 423 -0.86 -27.57 -12.79
C ILE A 423 0.34 -28.44 -13.13
N VAL A 424 1.47 -27.80 -13.41
CA VAL A 424 2.74 -28.43 -13.71
C VAL A 424 3.65 -28.26 -12.49
N CYS A 425 4.10 -29.38 -11.95
CA CYS A 425 5.04 -29.42 -10.84
C CYS A 425 6.33 -30.09 -11.30
N TRP A 426 7.45 -29.45 -11.02
CA TRP A 426 8.77 -30.04 -11.16
C TRP A 426 9.39 -30.24 -9.79
N ARG A 427 10.06 -31.38 -9.61
CA ARG A 427 10.95 -31.62 -8.47
C ARG A 427 12.38 -31.71 -8.97
N HIS A 428 13.19 -30.73 -8.60
CA HIS A 428 14.60 -30.65 -8.94
C HIS A 428 15.44 -31.17 -7.78
N ILE A 429 16.00 -32.37 -7.93
CA ILE A 429 16.94 -32.93 -6.97
C ILE A 429 18.34 -32.50 -7.41
N ARG A 430 19.00 -31.69 -6.59
CA ARG A 430 20.35 -31.18 -6.82
C ARG A 430 21.25 -31.57 -5.66
N THR A 431 22.21 -32.44 -5.92
CA THR A 431 23.20 -32.88 -4.95
C THR A 431 24.56 -33.04 -5.64
N LYS A 432 25.66 -33.07 -4.87
CA LYS A 432 27.02 -33.29 -5.41
C LYS A 432 27.17 -34.57 -6.26
N LYS A 433 26.27 -35.54 -6.09
CA LYS A 433 26.34 -36.86 -6.75
C LYS A 433 25.21 -37.11 -7.75
N ASN A 434 24.15 -36.32 -7.73
CA ASN A 434 22.94 -36.58 -8.50
C ASN A 434 22.21 -35.28 -8.86
N THR A 435 21.86 -35.15 -10.14
CA THR A 435 21.14 -34.02 -10.72
C THR A 435 19.97 -34.60 -11.53
N VAL A 436 18.78 -34.61 -10.94
CA VAL A 436 17.57 -35.19 -11.55
C VAL A 436 16.43 -34.18 -11.49
N SER A 437 15.61 -34.13 -12.53
CA SER A 437 14.39 -33.33 -12.56
C SER A 437 13.22 -34.21 -12.96
N GLU A 438 12.20 -34.26 -12.12
CA GLU A 438 10.99 -35.05 -12.36
C GLU A 438 9.82 -34.09 -12.60
N ASN A 439 8.98 -34.43 -13.58
CA ASN A 439 7.83 -33.62 -13.96
C ASN A 439 6.53 -34.35 -13.68
N TYR A 440 5.58 -33.63 -13.08
CA TYR A 440 4.24 -34.10 -12.77
C TYR A 440 3.22 -33.09 -13.27
N ILE A 441 2.22 -33.55 -14.03
CA ILE A 441 1.17 -32.70 -14.58
C ILE A 441 -0.17 -33.14 -14.01
N PHE A 442 -0.80 -32.25 -13.24
CA PHE A 442 -2.11 -32.47 -12.65
C PHE A 442 -3.18 -31.79 -13.49
N ASN A 443 -3.99 -32.61 -14.16
CA ASN A 443 -5.18 -32.14 -14.86
C ASN A 443 -6.35 -32.17 -13.88
N ILE A 444 -6.89 -31.00 -13.54
CA ILE A 444 -8.00 -30.85 -12.60
C ILE A 444 -9.24 -30.44 -13.38
N LYS A 445 -10.37 -31.09 -13.12
CA LYS A 445 -11.67 -30.77 -13.74
C LYS A 445 -12.73 -30.57 -12.66
N ARG A 446 -13.80 -29.86 -13.00
CA ARG A 446 -15.00 -29.73 -12.16
C ARG A 446 -16.13 -30.63 -12.64
N ASN A 447 -16.77 -31.32 -11.70
CA ASN A 447 -18.06 -31.98 -11.88
C ASN A 447 -19.09 -31.41 -10.88
N LYS A 448 -20.19 -32.13 -10.63
CA LYS A 448 -21.24 -31.71 -9.70
C LYS A 448 -20.78 -31.70 -8.24
N ASP A 449 -19.80 -32.53 -7.89
CA ASP A 449 -19.33 -32.73 -6.51
C ASP A 449 -18.12 -31.85 -6.16
N GLY A 450 -17.56 -31.14 -7.16
CA GLY A 450 -16.45 -30.21 -6.98
C GLY A 450 -15.30 -30.46 -7.95
N LEU A 451 -14.11 -30.04 -7.54
CA LEU A 451 -12.88 -30.27 -8.29
C LEU A 451 -12.32 -31.67 -8.02
N TYR A 452 -11.86 -32.33 -9.07
CA TYR A 452 -11.27 -33.66 -8.98
C TYR A 452 -10.06 -33.77 -9.93
N LEU A 453 -9.13 -34.66 -9.58
CA LEU A 453 -8.01 -35.01 -10.44
C LEU A 453 -8.51 -35.89 -11.58
N ALA A 454 -8.41 -35.39 -12.81
CA ALA A 454 -8.72 -36.14 -14.01
C ALA A 454 -7.56 -37.07 -14.36
N GLU A 455 -7.91 -38.28 -14.81
CA GLU A 455 -6.97 -39.26 -15.36
C GLU A 455 -6.26 -38.74 -16.62
#